data_AF-A0A3B8J7L4-F1
#
_entry.id   AF-A0A3B8J7L4-F1
#
_cell.length_a   1.000
_cell.length_b   1.000
_cell.length_c   1.000
_cell.angle_alpha   90.00
_cell.angle_beta   90.00
_cell.angle_gamma   90.00
#
_symmetry.space_group_name_H-M   'P 1'
#
loop_
_entity.id
_entity.type
_entity.pdbx_description
1 polymer ?
#
loop_
_entity_poly.entity_id
_entity_poly.type
_entity_poly.pdbx_seq_one_letter_code
_entity_poly.pdbx_strand_id
1 'polypeptide(L)' 'CAARGDGYTFTGPVDTYFPMYGLYNMAGNVAEMLAQPGLAKGGSWGHSPEESTIESQQTYSGADARVGFRVFAEIRLNK' A
#
# COMPACT_ATOMS: atom_id res chain seq x y z
N CYS A 1 23.09 -7.92 16.18
CA CYS A 1 21.75 -7.46 16.63
C CYS A 1 21.04 -6.80 15.44
N ALA A 2 20.66 -7.57 14.42
CA ALA A 2 19.89 -7.03 13.30
C ALA A 2 18.40 -7.10 13.67
N ALA A 3 17.71 -5.95 13.68
CA ALA A 3 16.27 -5.93 13.82
C ALA A 3 15.66 -6.76 12.68
N ARG A 4 14.78 -7.71 13.00
CA ARG A 4 14.12 -8.64 12.06
C ARG A 4 13.06 -7.97 11.16
N GLY A 5 13.12 -6.66 10.95
CA GLY A 5 12.09 -5.89 10.23
C GLY A 5 12.66 -4.66 9.53
N ASP A 6 11.79 -3.95 8.81
CA ASP A 6 12.10 -2.78 7.98
C ASP A 6 12.29 -1.47 8.76
N GLY A 7 12.21 -1.51 10.09
CA GLY A 7 12.36 -0.37 10.99
C GLY A 7 11.05 0.14 11.60
N TYR A 8 9.90 -0.38 11.17
CA TYR A 8 8.58 0.00 11.69
C TYR A 8 7.78 -1.21 12.16
N THR A 9 7.05 -1.06 13.27
CA THR A 9 6.14 -2.13 13.79
C THR A 9 4.74 -2.01 13.20
N PHE A 10 4.34 -0.81 12.79
CA PHE A 10 3.07 -0.50 12.16
C PHE A 10 3.35 0.33 10.90
N THR A 11 2.56 1.39 10.64
CA THR A 11 2.83 2.31 9.55
C THR A 11 4.08 3.15 9.80
N GLY A 12 4.80 3.47 8.73
CA GLY A 12 5.89 4.44 8.72
C GLY A 12 5.52 5.72 7.95
N PRO A 13 6.34 6.79 8.04
CA PRO A 13 6.21 7.98 7.21
C PRO A 13 6.10 7.65 5.72
N VAL A 14 5.33 8.44 4.97
CA VAL A 14 4.93 8.11 3.59
C VAL A 14 6.08 8.13 2.58
N ASP A 15 7.23 8.68 2.94
CA ASP A 15 8.43 8.86 2.12
C ASP A 15 9.63 8.00 2.59
N THR A 16 9.39 7.04 3.48
CA THR A 16 10.42 6.21 4.11
C THR A 16 11.19 5.32 3.13
N TYR A 17 10.49 4.68 2.17
CA TYR A 17 11.07 3.69 1.28
C TYR A 17 11.33 4.24 -0.12
N PHE A 18 12.25 3.62 -0.86
CA PHE A 18 12.53 4.04 -2.23
C PHE A 18 11.30 3.93 -3.14
N PRO A 19 11.04 4.92 -4.01
CA PRO A 19 9.85 4.93 -4.84
C PRO A 19 9.97 3.95 -6.01
N MET A 20 8.83 3.42 -6.44
CA MET A 20 8.68 2.67 -7.70
C MET A 20 7.84 3.51 -8.66
N TYR A 21 8.38 3.81 -9.85
CA TYR A 21 7.74 4.70 -10.83
C TYR A 21 7.39 6.10 -10.27
N GLY A 22 8.19 6.61 -9.33
CA GLY A 22 7.95 7.89 -8.65
C GLY A 22 6.87 7.83 -7.57
N LEU A 23 6.32 6.65 -7.27
CA LEU A 23 5.32 6.44 -6.23
C LEU A 23 5.94 5.71 -5.04
N TYR A 24 5.75 6.28 -3.85
CA TYR A 24 6.20 5.71 -2.59
C TYR A 24 5.18 4.72 -2.03
N ASN A 25 5.65 3.73 -1.27
CA ASN A 25 4.82 2.77 -0.54
C ASN A 25 3.81 1.99 -1.40
N MET A 26 4.19 1.63 -2.63
CA MET A 26 3.36 0.74 -3.45
C MET A 26 3.38 -0.71 -2.97
N ALA A 27 4.35 -1.09 -2.11
CA ALA A 27 4.43 -2.38 -1.45
C ALA A 27 4.72 -2.16 0.05
N GLY A 28 3.83 -2.63 0.92
CA GLY A 28 3.88 -2.42 2.36
C GLY A 28 3.17 -1.14 2.83
N ASN A 29 3.45 -0.73 4.06
CA ASN A 29 2.72 0.33 4.79
C ASN A 29 1.23 -0.01 4.95
N VAL A 30 0.37 0.30 3.97
CA VAL A 30 -1.06 -0.05 3.98
C VAL A 30 -1.51 -0.55 2.63
N ALA A 31 -2.45 -1.50 2.63
CA ALA A 31 -3.07 -1.96 1.39
C ALA A 31 -4.02 -0.86 0.90
N GLU A 32 -3.89 -0.43 -0.35
CA GLU A 32 -4.66 0.67 -0.91
C GLU A 32 -5.94 0.15 -1.57
N MET A 33 -7.09 0.71 -1.18
CA MET A 33 -8.40 0.35 -1.74
C MET A 33 -8.44 0.53 -3.26
N LEU A 34 -9.02 -0.46 -3.94
CA LEU A 34 -9.38 -0.37 -5.36
C LEU A 34 -10.77 0.26 -5.52
N ALA A 35 -11.08 0.68 -6.75
CA ALA A 35 -12.43 1.11 -7.12
C ALA A 35 -13.49 0.00 -6.96
N GLN A 36 -13.05 -1.26 -6.94
CA GLN A 36 -13.89 -2.42 -6.67
C GLN A 36 -14.02 -2.58 -5.14
N PRO A 37 -15.23 -2.42 -4.57
CA PRO A 37 -15.43 -2.48 -3.13
C PRO A 37 -14.95 -3.81 -2.54
N GLY A 38 -14.29 -3.73 -1.39
CA GLY A 38 -13.79 -4.89 -0.66
C GLY A 38 -12.47 -5.47 -1.17
N LEU A 39 -11.85 -4.85 -2.18
CA LEU A 39 -10.53 -5.23 -2.70
C LEU A 39 -9.49 -4.13 -2.50
N ALA A 40 -8.29 -4.51 -2.08
CA ALA A 40 -7.14 -3.62 -1.91
C ALA A 40 -5.86 -4.27 -2.47
N LYS A 41 -4.82 -3.47 -2.68
CA LYS A 41 -3.51 -3.93 -3.20
C LYS A 41 -2.33 -3.30 -2.48
N GLY A 42 -1.15 -3.92 -2.64
CA GLY A 42 0.12 -3.41 -2.14
C GLY A 42 0.55 -4.01 -0.80
N GLY A 43 -0.27 -4.81 -0.13
CA GLY A 43 0.07 -5.34 1.19
C GLY A 43 0.16 -4.26 2.27
N SER A 44 0.51 -4.62 3.50
CA SER A 44 0.51 -3.70 4.65
C SER A 44 1.61 -4.06 5.64
N TRP A 45 1.79 -3.25 6.69
CA TRP A 45 2.65 -3.60 7.83
C TRP A 45 2.31 -4.95 8.49
N GLY A 46 1.10 -5.46 8.30
CA GLY A 46 0.63 -6.75 8.81
C GLY A 46 0.61 -7.89 7.79
N HIS A 47 1.17 -7.70 6.58
CA HIS A 47 1.26 -8.73 5.54
C HIS A 47 2.71 -9.15 5.31
N SER A 48 2.92 -10.39 4.88
CA SER A 48 4.26 -10.83 4.48
C SER A 48 4.70 -10.19 3.15
N PRO A 49 6.00 -10.22 2.82
CA PRO A 49 6.48 -9.78 1.51
C PRO A 49 5.81 -10.51 0.33
N GLU A 50 5.55 -11.82 0.46
CA GLU A 50 4.88 -12.65 -0.55
C GLU A 50 3.40 -12.25 -0.72
N GLU A 51 2.76 -11.76 0.35
CA GLU A 51 1.41 -11.21 0.30
C GLU A 51 1.37 -9.76 -0.22
N SER A 52 2.53 -9.10 -0.36
CA SER A 52 2.65 -7.68 -0.72
C SER A 52 3.18 -7.45 -2.15
N THR A 53 3.15 -8.49 -3.00
CA THR A 53 3.55 -8.35 -4.41
C THR A 53 2.55 -7.54 -5.22
N ILE A 54 2.96 -7.06 -6.40
CA ILE A 54 2.09 -6.31 -7.33
C ILE A 54 0.87 -7.15 -7.76
N GLU A 55 1.04 -8.46 -7.88
CA GLU A 55 -0.03 -9.38 -8.28
C GLU A 55 -0.99 -9.69 -7.14
N SER A 56 -0.48 -9.67 -5.89
CA SER A 56 -1.26 -9.95 -4.69
C SER A 56 -2.45 -9.01 -4.52
N GLN A 57 -3.54 -9.55 -3.96
CA GLN A 57 -4.77 -8.82 -3.69
C GLN A 57 -5.23 -9.12 -2.26
N GLN A 58 -5.59 -8.07 -1.54
CA GLN A 58 -6.14 -8.15 -0.19
C GLN A 58 -7.66 -7.92 -0.24
N THR A 59 -8.39 -8.50 0.71
CA THR A 59 -9.81 -8.25 0.89
C THR A 59 -10.06 -7.47 2.18
N TYR A 60 -11.11 -6.65 2.18
CA TYR A 60 -11.60 -5.96 3.38
C TYR A 60 -13.13 -5.89 3.38
N SER A 61 -13.73 -5.84 4.57
CA SER A 61 -15.20 -5.78 4.73
C SER A 61 -15.68 -4.55 5.52
N GLY A 62 -14.75 -3.76 6.05
CA GLY A 62 -15.03 -2.59 6.88
C GLY A 62 -13.74 -1.85 7.23
N ALA A 63 -13.77 -1.08 8.31
CA ALA A 63 -12.58 -0.39 8.80
C ALA A 63 -11.49 -1.40 9.24
N ASP A 64 -10.29 -1.25 8.67
CA ASP A 64 -9.11 -2.04 9.02
C ASP A 64 -7.90 -1.10 9.04
N ALA A 65 -7.10 -1.14 10.13
CA ALA A 65 -5.92 -0.29 10.30
C ALA A 65 -4.78 -0.59 9.32
N ARG A 66 -4.91 -1.67 8.53
CA ARG A 66 -3.98 -2.08 7.48
C ARG A 66 -4.40 -1.60 6.09
N VAL A 67 -5.57 -0.98 5.95
CA VAL A 67 -6.14 -0.56 4.67
C VAL A 67 -6.24 0.96 4.60
N GLY A 68 -5.70 1.54 3.53
CA GLY A 68 -5.72 2.97 3.22
C GLY A 68 -6.13 3.21 1.78
N PHE A 69 -5.73 4.34 1.21
CA PHE A 69 -6.07 4.68 -0.18
C PHE A 69 -5.07 5.65 -0.80
N ARG A 70 -5.06 5.65 -2.13
CA ARG A 70 -4.40 6.65 -2.97
C ARG A 70 -5.41 7.14 -3.99
N VAL A 71 -5.46 8.45 -4.18
CA VAL A 71 -6.35 9.08 -5.15
C VAL A 71 -5.68 9.11 -6.51
N PHE A 72 -6.45 8.75 -7.54
CA PHE A 72 -6.08 8.93 -8.94
C PHE A 72 -7.00 9.97 -9.57
N ALA A 73 -6.46 10.80 -10.45
CA ALA A 73 -7.19 11.84 -11.15
C ALA A 73 -6.89 11.79 -12.65
N GLU A 74 -7.92 12.04 -13.47
CA GLU A 74 -7.77 12.21 -14.91
C GLU A 74 -7.45 13.67 -15.22
N ILE A 75 -6.34 13.92 -15.93
CA ILE A 75 -6.01 15.24 -16.43
C ILE A 75 -6.64 15.41 -17.81
N ARG A 76 -7.61 16.31 -17.93
CA ARG A 76 -8.18 16.69 -19.23
C ARG A 76 -7.38 17.84 -19.82
N LEU A 77 -6.70 17.58 -20.92
CA LEU A 77 -6.06 18.61 -21.71
C LEU A 77 -7.09 19.16 -22.71
N ASN A 78 -7.43 20.43 -22.56
CA ASN A 78 -8.22 21.13 -23.57
C ASN A 78 -7.34 21.27 -24.82
N LYS A 79 -7.83 20.76 -25.96
CA LYS A 79 -7.26 21.07 -27.27
C LYS A 79 -7.69 22.45 -27.72
#